data_AF-A0A7C1GPW0-F1
#
_entry.id   AF-A0A7C1GPW0-F1
#
_cell.length_a   1.000
_cell.length_b   1.000
_cell.length_c   1.000
_cell.angle_alpha   90.00
_cell.angle_beta   90.00
_cell.angle_gamma   90.00
#
_symmetry.space_group_name_H-M   'P 1'
#
loop_
_entity.id
_entity.type
_entity.pdbx_description
1 polymer ?
#
loop_
_entity_poly.entity_id
_entity_poly.type
_entity_poly.pdbx_seq_one_letter_code
_entity_poly.pdbx_strand_id
1 'polypeptide(L)'
;MIPSGDEIMNVASFYLIFLVPFSVVLGYVLGGVFTFVTPFFVFGVIPVLDIIIGARKNNPSKEQEPAMREKFSYRFITFLCAPVQVVMVLWGAYVISLGILTPVELAGFVFSMGTSSGVLGINVSHELQHRVNRKLEPILARIMLWTVGYMHWAIEHVAGHHRNVATPQDPATARMGESFYAFWIRTVIGGFRSAWQIEKSRLEKKNLPVVGVHNRMILYLLSEAALVFGIFLVFGISAVLYFIVQAFIAFSLLEIVNYVEHYGLLRRQIGKERYEPVTFIHSWNSSNWLTNRFLFNLQRHSDHHYKPERRYQILRHFDESPQLPTGYAGMILLAAITPLWRLVMDHRVKEYRPQGDEI
;
A
#
# COMPACT_ATOMS: atom_id res chain seq x y z
N MET A 1 -28.03 -7.27 -16.32
CA MET A 1 -28.56 -5.95 -15.91
C MET A 1 -27.40 -5.13 -15.39
N ILE A 2 -27.04 -4.06 -16.09
CA ILE A 2 -26.04 -3.08 -15.65
C ILE A 2 -26.80 -2.15 -14.68
N PRO A 3 -26.37 -2.00 -13.40
CA PRO A 3 -27.04 -1.08 -12.49
C PRO A 3 -26.97 0.35 -13.04
N SER A 4 -28.13 1.02 -13.01
CA SER A 4 -28.29 2.44 -13.33
C SER A 4 -27.42 3.33 -12.44
N GLY A 5 -27.13 4.54 -12.91
CA GLY A 5 -26.18 5.51 -12.35
C GLY A 5 -26.43 6.05 -10.93
N ASP A 6 -27.27 5.38 -10.13
CA ASP A 6 -27.65 5.75 -8.76
C ASP A 6 -27.25 4.70 -7.71
N GLU A 7 -26.36 3.76 -8.02
CA GLU A 7 -25.81 2.89 -6.98
C GLU A 7 -24.92 3.71 -6.03
N ILE A 8 -25.53 4.19 -4.95
CA ILE A 8 -24.85 4.56 -3.70
C ILE A 8 -23.83 3.45 -3.46
N MET A 9 -22.55 3.81 -3.46
CA MET A 9 -21.47 2.83 -3.35
C MET A 9 -21.74 1.88 -2.18
N ASN A 10 -22.01 0.62 -2.50
CA ASN A 10 -22.41 -0.35 -1.50
C ASN A 10 -21.19 -0.67 -0.62
N VAL A 11 -21.19 -0.16 0.60
CA VAL A 11 -20.11 -0.38 1.57
C VAL A 11 -19.88 -1.88 1.82
N ALA A 12 -20.91 -2.72 1.65
CA ALA A 12 -20.78 -4.16 1.79
C ALA A 12 -19.76 -4.76 0.82
N SER A 13 -19.55 -4.15 -0.35
CA SER A 13 -18.56 -4.61 -1.32
C SER A 13 -17.12 -4.56 -0.79
N PHE A 14 -16.80 -3.68 0.19
CA PHE A 14 -15.46 -3.65 0.78
C PHE A 14 -15.17 -4.83 1.71
N TYR A 15 -16.16 -5.61 2.13
CA TYR A 15 -15.90 -6.87 2.84
C TYR A 15 -15.16 -7.90 1.97
N LEU A 16 -15.12 -7.71 0.65
CA LEU A 16 -14.35 -8.56 -0.25
C LEU A 16 -12.87 -8.64 0.17
N ILE A 17 -12.30 -7.61 0.81
CA ILE A 17 -10.92 -7.67 1.31
C ILE A 17 -10.65 -8.88 2.21
N PHE A 18 -11.65 -9.35 2.98
CA PHE A 18 -11.50 -10.51 3.86
C PHE A 18 -11.43 -11.84 3.13
N LEU A 19 -11.72 -11.89 1.82
CA LEU A 19 -11.45 -13.08 1.00
C LEU A 19 -9.95 -13.37 0.90
N VAL A 20 -9.07 -12.37 1.06
CA VAL A 20 -7.62 -12.55 1.00
C VAL A 20 -7.08 -13.31 2.23
N PRO A 21 -7.29 -12.89 3.49
CA PRO A 21 -6.87 -13.70 4.63
C PRO A 21 -7.63 -15.03 4.69
N PHE A 22 -8.89 -15.08 4.25
CA PHE A 22 -9.64 -16.33 4.14
C PHE A 22 -8.98 -17.31 3.17
N SER A 23 -8.50 -16.85 2.00
CA SER A 23 -7.82 -17.74 1.05
C SER A 23 -6.52 -18.29 1.63
N VAL A 24 -5.83 -17.56 2.52
CA VAL A 24 -4.65 -18.10 3.22
C VAL A 24 -5.03 -19.29 4.11
N VAL A 25 -6.09 -19.13 4.91
CA VAL A 25 -6.59 -20.19 5.79
C VAL A 25 -7.05 -21.39 4.97
N LEU A 26 -7.80 -21.15 3.88
CA LEU A 26 -8.22 -22.19 2.96
C LEU A 26 -7.03 -22.96 2.36
N GLY A 27 -6.02 -22.24 1.89
CA GLY A 27 -4.80 -22.85 1.33
C GLY A 27 -4.05 -23.70 2.34
N TYR A 28 -3.95 -23.26 3.60
CA TYR A 28 -3.38 -24.04 4.69
C TYR A 28 -4.18 -25.32 4.98
N VAL A 29 -5.51 -25.23 5.05
CA VAL A 29 -6.38 -26.40 5.33
C VAL A 29 -6.32 -27.43 4.20
N LEU A 30 -6.25 -26.99 2.95
CA LEU A 30 -6.16 -27.88 1.79
C LEU A 30 -4.78 -28.53 1.64
N GLY A 31 -3.72 -27.86 2.09
CA GLY A 31 -2.35 -28.36 2.04
C GLY A 31 -1.77 -28.47 0.62
N GLY A 32 -0.57 -29.03 0.52
CA GLY A 32 0.17 -29.21 -0.73
C GLY A 32 0.34 -27.91 -1.52
N VAL A 33 0.05 -27.98 -2.82
CA VAL A 33 0.15 -26.82 -3.73
C VAL A 33 -0.89 -25.73 -3.46
N PHE A 34 -1.97 -26.06 -2.73
CA PHE A 34 -3.03 -25.09 -2.43
C PHE A 34 -2.60 -24.01 -1.44
N THR A 35 -1.46 -24.15 -0.76
CA THR A 35 -0.89 -23.06 0.05
C THR A 35 -0.55 -21.82 -0.79
N PHE A 36 -0.45 -21.93 -2.11
CA PHE A 36 -0.28 -20.82 -3.06
C PHE A 36 -1.61 -20.21 -3.56
N VAL A 37 -2.76 -20.60 -3.01
CA VAL A 37 -4.06 -20.10 -3.49
C VAL A 37 -4.20 -18.58 -3.35
N THR A 38 -3.63 -17.96 -2.31
CA THR A 38 -3.71 -16.50 -2.11
C THR A 38 -2.97 -15.72 -3.19
N PRO A 39 -1.67 -15.94 -3.49
CA PRO A 39 -1.00 -15.24 -4.58
C PRO A 39 -1.61 -15.58 -5.94
N PHE A 40 -2.06 -16.82 -6.17
CA PHE A 40 -2.80 -17.16 -7.39
C PHE A 40 -4.13 -16.38 -7.50
N PHE A 41 -4.87 -16.24 -6.40
CA PHE A 41 -6.08 -15.46 -6.36
C PHE A 41 -5.82 -13.97 -6.64
N VAL A 42 -4.85 -13.38 -5.94
CA VAL A 42 -4.53 -11.95 -6.03
C VAL A 42 -3.91 -11.58 -7.38
N PHE A 43 -3.00 -12.38 -7.91
CA PHE A 43 -2.25 -12.05 -9.14
C PHE A 43 -2.71 -12.83 -10.38
N GLY A 44 -3.48 -13.90 -10.24
CA GLY A 44 -4.07 -14.64 -11.36
C GLY A 44 -5.53 -14.29 -11.57
N VAL A 45 -6.37 -14.54 -10.55
CA VAL A 45 -7.83 -14.43 -10.67
C VAL A 45 -8.29 -12.97 -10.74
N ILE A 46 -7.83 -12.11 -9.81
CA ILE A 46 -8.27 -10.71 -9.76
C ILE A 46 -7.97 -9.95 -11.07
N PRO A 47 -6.77 -9.99 -11.69
CA PRO A 47 -6.51 -9.29 -12.95
C PRO A 47 -7.40 -9.76 -14.11
N VAL A 48 -7.68 -11.06 -14.20
CA VAL A 48 -8.59 -11.60 -15.22
C VAL A 48 -10.01 -11.08 -15.01
N LEU A 49 -10.49 -11.09 -13.76
CA LEU A 49 -11.81 -10.56 -13.43
C LEU A 49 -11.89 -9.03 -13.59
N ASP A 50 -10.82 -8.28 -13.34
CA ASP A 50 -10.77 -6.85 -13.61
C ASP A 50 -10.98 -6.56 -15.10
N ILE A 51 -10.38 -7.34 -16.00
CA ILE A 51 -10.59 -7.21 -17.46
C ILE A 51 -12.05 -7.50 -17.83
N ILE A 52 -12.66 -8.52 -17.21
CA ILE A 52 -14.05 -8.94 -17.49
C ILE A 52 -15.08 -7.94 -16.93
N ILE A 53 -14.89 -7.47 -15.70
CA ILE A 53 -15.84 -6.58 -14.99
C ILE A 53 -15.65 -5.12 -15.43
N GLY A 54 -14.41 -4.73 -15.66
CA GLY A 54 -14.01 -3.40 -16.13
C GLY A 54 -14.04 -2.30 -15.05
N ALA A 55 -13.78 -1.09 -15.52
CA ALA A 55 -13.71 0.09 -14.68
C ALA A 55 -15.09 0.72 -14.37
N ARG A 56 -15.17 1.44 -13.25
CA ARG A 56 -16.29 2.32 -12.89
C ARG A 56 -15.74 3.72 -12.57
N LYS A 57 -16.01 4.66 -13.47
CA LYS A 57 -15.53 6.05 -13.41
C LYS A 57 -16.43 7.00 -12.60
N ASN A 58 -17.58 6.51 -12.12
CA ASN A 58 -18.54 7.34 -11.41
C ASN A 58 -17.95 7.87 -10.09
N ASN A 59 -18.24 9.14 -9.81
CA ASN A 59 -17.88 9.83 -8.59
C ASN A 59 -19.11 10.02 -7.71
N PRO A 60 -18.98 9.97 -6.37
CA PRO A 60 -20.07 10.39 -5.49
C PRO A 60 -20.51 11.83 -5.81
N SER A 61 -21.81 12.08 -5.79
CA SER A 61 -22.34 13.44 -5.96
C SER A 61 -21.97 14.32 -4.76
N LYS A 62 -22.04 15.65 -4.92
CA LYS A 62 -21.74 16.59 -3.82
C LYS A 62 -22.66 16.39 -2.61
N GLU A 63 -23.88 15.91 -2.85
CA GLU A 63 -24.90 15.63 -1.85
C GLU A 63 -24.63 14.31 -1.11
N GLN A 64 -24.06 13.31 -1.81
CA GLN A 64 -23.71 12.01 -1.24
C GLN A 64 -22.43 12.05 -0.38
N GLU A 65 -21.46 12.90 -0.76
CA GLU A 65 -20.14 12.95 -0.13
C GLU A 65 -20.17 13.11 1.41
N PRO A 66 -20.92 14.06 2.00
CA PRO A 66 -20.94 14.23 3.46
C PRO A 66 -21.45 12.98 4.19
N ALA A 67 -22.51 12.36 3.69
CA ALA A 67 -23.11 11.16 4.28
C ALA A 67 -22.17 9.95 4.18
N MET A 68 -21.45 9.83 3.06
CA MET A 68 -20.48 8.76 2.88
C MET A 68 -19.24 8.98 3.74
N ARG A 69 -18.68 10.20 3.78
CA ARG A 69 -17.41 10.52 4.44
C ARG A 69 -17.31 10.02 5.89
N GLU A 70 -18.38 10.13 6.66
CA GLU A 70 -18.39 9.76 8.09
C GLU A 70 -19.12 8.43 8.35
N LYS A 71 -19.49 7.68 7.30
CA LYS A 71 -20.27 6.45 7.42
C LYS A 71 -19.54 5.41 8.27
N PHE A 72 -20.12 5.10 9.43
CA PHE A 72 -19.52 4.20 10.41
C PHE A 72 -19.31 2.78 9.85
N SER A 73 -20.22 2.29 9.00
CA SER A 73 -20.10 0.94 8.42
C SER A 73 -18.81 0.76 7.62
N TYR A 74 -18.33 1.80 6.94
CA TYR A 74 -17.06 1.75 6.20
C TYR A 74 -15.87 1.72 7.16
N ARG A 75 -15.89 2.60 8.16
CA ARG A 75 -14.85 2.70 9.18
C ARG A 75 -14.73 1.40 9.97
N PHE A 76 -15.86 0.78 10.29
CA PHE A 76 -15.89 -0.52 10.97
C PHE A 76 -15.11 -1.60 10.21
N ILE A 77 -15.27 -1.70 8.89
CA ILE A 77 -14.51 -2.64 8.05
C ILE A 77 -13.01 -2.36 8.17
N THR A 78 -12.60 -1.10 8.03
CA THR A 78 -11.17 -0.73 8.16
C THR A 78 -10.62 -1.00 9.57
N PHE A 79 -11.46 -0.87 10.61
CA PHE A 79 -11.03 -1.13 11.99
C PHE A 79 -10.89 -2.63 12.24
N LEU A 80 -11.77 -3.45 11.67
CA LEU A 80 -11.73 -4.90 11.77
C LEU A 80 -10.49 -5.50 11.08
N CYS A 81 -9.93 -4.81 10.08
CA CYS A 81 -8.68 -5.23 9.44
C CYS A 81 -7.50 -5.28 10.42
N ALA A 82 -7.42 -4.38 11.40
CA ALA A 82 -6.31 -4.34 12.35
C ALA A 82 -6.20 -5.60 13.24
N PRO A 83 -7.25 -6.03 13.98
CA PRO A 83 -7.18 -7.27 14.75
C PRO A 83 -7.02 -8.50 13.84
N VAL A 84 -7.64 -8.52 12.65
CA VAL A 84 -7.46 -9.62 11.69
C VAL A 84 -6.00 -9.73 11.26
N GLN A 85 -5.34 -8.61 10.95
CA GLN A 85 -3.92 -8.59 10.59
C GLN A 85 -3.02 -9.13 11.71
N VAL A 86 -3.24 -8.69 12.96
CA VAL A 86 -2.47 -9.17 14.12
C VAL A 86 -2.67 -10.67 14.31
N VAL A 87 -3.93 -11.13 14.30
CA VAL A 87 -4.27 -12.55 14.47
C VAL A 87 -3.63 -13.38 13.37
N MET A 88 -3.73 -12.96 12.11
CA MET A 88 -3.15 -13.69 10.97
C MET A 88 -1.63 -13.81 11.11
N VAL A 89 -0.91 -12.72 11.41
CA VAL A 89 0.56 -12.77 11.53
C VAL A 89 1.01 -13.67 12.68
N LEU A 90 0.37 -13.58 13.84
CA LEU A 90 0.68 -14.44 15.00
C LEU A 90 0.27 -15.89 14.77
N TRP A 91 -0.86 -16.14 14.10
CA TRP A 91 -1.27 -17.48 13.69
C TRP A 91 -0.28 -18.09 12.70
N GLY A 92 0.23 -17.31 11.75
CA GLY A 92 1.30 -17.76 10.86
C GLY A 92 2.57 -18.13 11.63
N ALA A 93 2.97 -17.34 12.63
CA ALA A 93 4.10 -17.66 13.50
C ALA A 93 3.88 -18.98 14.27
N TYR A 94 2.66 -19.18 14.80
CA TYR A 94 2.26 -20.44 15.43
C TYR A 94 2.34 -21.63 14.46
N VAL A 95 1.75 -21.54 13.26
CA VAL A 95 1.79 -22.61 12.26
C VAL A 95 3.22 -22.99 11.90
N ILE A 96 4.08 -22.00 11.70
CA ILE A 96 5.50 -22.22 11.39
C ILE A 96 6.24 -22.88 12.54
N SER A 97 5.90 -22.54 13.79
CA SER A 97 6.52 -23.14 14.98
C SER A 97 6.22 -24.63 15.14
N LEU A 98 5.13 -25.13 14.54
CA LEU A 98 4.80 -26.56 14.58
C LEU A 98 5.76 -27.42 13.75
N GLY A 99 6.43 -26.83 12.74
CA GLY A 99 7.41 -27.56 11.91
C GLY A 99 6.81 -28.67 11.04
N ILE A 100 5.50 -28.64 10.79
CA ILE A 100 4.76 -29.71 10.10
C ILE A 100 4.61 -29.51 8.58
N LEU A 101 4.94 -28.31 8.06
CA LEU A 101 4.77 -28.00 6.65
C LEU A 101 5.93 -28.59 5.83
N THR A 102 5.61 -29.21 4.69
CA THR A 102 6.62 -29.57 3.69
C THR A 102 7.27 -28.29 3.11
N PRO A 103 8.45 -28.38 2.47
CA PRO A 103 9.11 -27.19 1.89
C PRO A 103 8.24 -26.42 0.88
N VAL A 104 7.43 -27.13 0.08
CA VAL A 104 6.52 -26.51 -0.89
C VAL A 104 5.37 -25.81 -0.18
N GLU A 105 4.76 -26.46 0.82
CA GLU A 105 3.70 -25.87 1.62
C GLU A 105 4.18 -24.64 2.37
N LEU A 106 5.37 -24.71 2.97
CA LEU A 106 6.03 -23.62 3.66
C LEU A 106 6.22 -22.42 2.73
N ALA A 107 6.79 -22.64 1.54
CA ALA A 107 7.00 -21.56 0.57
C ALA A 107 5.67 -20.89 0.17
N GLY A 108 4.65 -21.67 -0.16
CA GLY A 108 3.34 -21.15 -0.52
C GLY A 108 2.65 -20.43 0.64
N PHE A 109 2.73 -20.99 1.84
CA PHE A 109 2.12 -20.41 3.04
C PHE A 109 2.77 -19.07 3.41
N VAL A 110 4.10 -18.98 3.44
CA VAL A 110 4.79 -17.71 3.73
C VAL A 110 4.52 -16.67 2.64
N PHE A 111 4.47 -17.07 1.37
CA PHE A 111 4.14 -16.16 0.28
C PHE A 111 2.69 -15.66 0.35
N SER A 112 1.75 -16.53 0.70
CA SER A 112 0.35 -16.20 0.97
C SER A 112 0.18 -15.27 2.16
N MET A 113 0.90 -15.51 3.26
CA MET A 113 0.91 -14.63 4.45
C MET A 113 1.43 -13.24 4.10
N GLY A 114 2.57 -13.14 3.43
CA GLY A 114 3.13 -11.85 3.01
C GLY A 114 2.23 -11.08 2.04
N THR A 115 1.61 -11.78 1.07
CA THR A 115 0.63 -11.20 0.15
C THR A 115 -0.58 -10.65 0.91
N SER A 116 -1.12 -11.42 1.85
CA SER A 116 -2.24 -10.98 2.70
C SER A 116 -1.85 -9.77 3.57
N SER A 117 -0.67 -9.78 4.19
CA SER A 117 -0.15 -8.65 4.97
C SER A 117 0.03 -7.38 4.13
N GLY A 118 0.42 -7.49 2.86
CA GLY A 118 0.49 -6.33 1.96
C GLY A 118 -0.89 -5.78 1.58
N VAL A 119 -1.80 -6.66 1.13
CA VAL A 119 -3.15 -6.28 0.66
C VAL A 119 -4.07 -5.81 1.80
N LEU A 120 -4.00 -6.43 2.98
CA LEU A 120 -4.83 -6.07 4.12
C LEU A 120 -4.08 -5.18 5.10
N GLY A 121 -2.91 -5.60 5.59
CA GLY A 121 -2.16 -4.87 6.60
C GLY A 121 -1.71 -3.49 6.12
N ILE A 122 -0.95 -3.42 5.03
CA ILE A 122 -0.36 -2.16 4.56
C ILE A 122 -1.38 -1.26 3.88
N ASN A 123 -2.14 -1.77 2.91
CA ASN A 123 -3.12 -0.95 2.19
C ASN A 123 -4.18 -0.32 3.12
N VAL A 124 -4.67 -1.05 4.14
CA VAL A 124 -5.61 -0.44 5.10
C VAL A 124 -4.89 0.52 6.05
N SER A 125 -3.62 0.24 6.40
CA SER A 125 -2.82 1.19 7.21
C SER A 125 -2.65 2.53 6.48
N HIS A 126 -2.55 2.49 5.15
CA HIS A 126 -2.44 3.64 4.28
C HIS A 126 -3.64 4.59 4.46
N GLU A 127 -4.87 4.09 4.40
CA GLU A 127 -6.08 4.91 4.66
C GLU A 127 -6.09 5.49 6.08
N LEU A 128 -5.77 4.66 7.07
CA LEU A 128 -5.96 4.99 8.48
C LEU A 128 -4.93 6.02 8.99
N GLN A 129 -3.70 6.00 8.48
CA GLN A 129 -2.65 6.93 8.93
C GLN A 129 -2.90 8.38 8.49
N HIS A 130 -3.60 8.59 7.37
CA HIS A 130 -3.97 9.93 6.89
C HIS A 130 -5.01 10.64 7.76
N ARG A 131 -5.57 9.94 8.76
CA ARG A 131 -6.58 10.47 9.67
C ARG A 131 -5.91 11.12 10.89
N VAL A 132 -4.96 12.02 10.64
CA VAL A 132 -4.07 12.64 11.64
C VAL A 132 -4.80 13.43 12.74
N ASN A 133 -6.00 13.92 12.46
CA ASN A 133 -6.86 14.63 13.43
C ASN A 133 -7.70 13.68 14.30
N ARG A 134 -7.55 12.36 14.13
CA ARG A 134 -8.23 11.31 14.92
C ARG A 134 -7.19 10.55 15.75
N LYS A 135 -7.62 9.98 16.88
CA LYS A 135 -6.73 9.19 17.75
C LYS A 135 -6.65 7.73 17.33
N LEU A 136 -7.80 7.08 17.16
CA LEU A 136 -7.89 5.63 16.94
C LEU A 136 -7.30 5.19 15.60
N GLU A 137 -7.66 5.86 14.50
CA GLU A 137 -7.29 5.45 13.14
C GLU A 137 -5.77 5.37 12.95
N PRO A 138 -4.97 6.42 13.27
CA PRO A 138 -3.52 6.31 13.18
C PRO A 138 -2.89 5.29 14.14
N ILE A 139 -3.53 4.97 15.27
CA ILE A 139 -3.06 3.89 16.17
C ILE A 139 -3.22 2.54 15.49
N LEU A 140 -4.39 2.27 14.91
CA LEU A 140 -4.66 1.03 14.17
C LEU A 140 -3.73 0.88 12.96
N ALA A 141 -3.47 1.98 12.23
CA ALA A 141 -2.49 2.00 11.14
C ALA A 141 -1.11 1.53 11.61
N ARG A 142 -0.62 2.12 12.71
CA ARG A 142 0.68 1.78 13.30
C ARG A 142 0.75 0.35 13.83
N ILE A 143 -0.33 -0.18 14.40
CA ILE A 143 -0.41 -1.59 14.82
C ILE A 143 -0.26 -2.51 13.60
N MET A 144 -0.92 -2.21 12.48
CA MET A 144 -0.78 -3.03 11.28
C MET A 144 0.64 -2.93 10.69
N LEU A 145 1.21 -1.73 10.60
CA LEU A 145 2.61 -1.55 10.14
C LEU A 145 3.64 -2.22 11.06
N TRP A 146 3.36 -2.26 12.37
CA TRP A 146 4.17 -2.98 13.35
C TRP A 146 4.25 -4.48 13.04
N THR A 147 3.14 -5.09 12.58
CA THR A 147 3.12 -6.51 12.17
C THR A 147 3.89 -6.83 10.89
N VAL A 148 4.40 -5.82 10.20
CA VAL A 148 5.23 -5.97 8.99
C VAL A 148 6.56 -5.21 9.09
N GLY A 149 6.94 -4.76 10.29
CA GLY A 149 8.23 -4.11 10.54
C GLY A 149 8.48 -2.85 9.69
N TYR A 150 7.43 -2.11 9.34
CA TYR A 150 7.51 -0.97 8.42
C TYR A 150 6.90 0.32 9.00
N MET A 151 6.96 0.51 10.32
CA MET A 151 6.32 1.65 11.00
C MET A 151 6.87 3.01 10.61
N HIS A 152 8.13 3.09 10.19
CA HIS A 152 8.75 4.35 9.73
C HIS A 152 8.02 4.96 8.53
N TRP A 153 7.39 4.13 7.71
CA TRP A 153 6.58 4.56 6.57
C TRP A 153 5.41 5.45 7.00
N ALA A 154 4.86 5.30 8.21
CA ALA A 154 3.82 6.20 8.71
C ALA A 154 4.28 7.66 8.89
N ILE A 155 5.59 7.89 9.08
CA ILE A 155 6.17 9.23 9.13
C ILE A 155 6.50 9.68 7.72
N GLU A 156 7.24 8.84 6.99
CA GLU A 156 7.73 9.11 5.64
C GLU A 156 6.58 9.45 4.70
N HIS A 157 5.57 8.58 4.64
CA HIS A 157 4.52 8.69 3.66
C HIS A 157 3.71 9.99 3.83
N VAL A 158 3.31 10.29 5.06
CA VAL A 158 2.44 11.44 5.37
C VAL A 158 3.18 12.77 5.30
N ALA A 159 4.42 12.83 5.78
CA ALA A 159 5.17 14.10 5.91
C ALA A 159 6.29 14.30 4.87
N GLY A 160 6.66 13.23 4.16
CA GLY A 160 7.68 13.17 3.12
C GLY A 160 7.05 12.97 1.75
N HIS A 161 6.71 11.73 1.40
CA HIS A 161 6.20 11.35 0.08
C HIS A 161 5.06 12.26 -0.41
N HIS A 162 3.98 12.44 0.33
CA HIS A 162 2.86 13.31 -0.10
C HIS A 162 3.26 14.76 -0.41
N ARG A 163 4.31 15.27 0.26
CA ARG A 163 4.82 16.62 0.04
C ARG A 163 5.74 16.69 -1.17
N ASN A 164 6.56 15.66 -1.37
CA ASN A 164 7.66 15.64 -2.33
C ASN A 164 7.37 14.78 -3.57
N VAL A 165 6.21 14.11 -3.65
CA VAL A 165 5.85 13.23 -4.77
C VAL A 165 6.04 13.92 -6.11
N ALA A 166 6.49 13.14 -7.10
CA ALA A 166 6.84 13.60 -8.43
C ALA A 166 7.97 14.65 -8.43
N THR A 167 8.91 14.56 -7.47
CA THR A 167 10.14 15.37 -7.43
C THR A 167 11.35 14.50 -7.11
N PRO A 168 12.59 14.94 -7.44
CA PRO A 168 13.82 14.24 -7.07
C PRO A 168 14.02 14.05 -5.56
N GLN A 169 13.33 14.82 -4.71
CA GLN A 169 13.40 14.74 -3.26
C GLN A 169 12.60 13.57 -2.67
N ASP A 170 11.71 12.94 -3.45
CA ASP A 170 10.91 11.81 -2.99
C ASP A 170 11.55 10.46 -3.37
N PRO A 171 11.96 9.64 -2.38
CA PRO A 171 12.46 8.30 -2.63
C PRO A 171 11.45 7.40 -3.35
N ALA A 172 10.15 7.62 -3.15
CA ALA A 172 9.07 6.80 -3.71
C ALA A 172 8.58 7.26 -5.09
N THR A 173 9.16 8.31 -5.67
CA THR A 173 8.92 8.69 -7.07
C THR A 173 9.81 7.85 -7.98
N ALA A 174 9.21 6.98 -8.81
CA ALA A 174 9.92 6.11 -9.73
C ALA A 174 10.34 6.87 -10.99
N ARG A 175 11.60 6.71 -11.40
CA ARG A 175 12.15 7.44 -12.56
C ARG A 175 11.81 6.71 -13.85
N MET A 176 11.62 7.47 -14.92
CA MET A 176 11.41 6.88 -16.24
C MET A 176 12.63 6.04 -16.64
N GLY A 177 12.40 4.81 -17.13
CA GLY A 177 13.46 3.86 -17.48
C GLY A 177 14.11 3.13 -16.30
N GLU A 178 13.84 3.51 -15.05
CA GLU A 178 14.30 2.78 -13.86
C GLU A 178 13.63 1.40 -13.79
N SER A 179 14.37 0.37 -13.36
CA SER A 179 13.75 -0.93 -13.06
C SER A 179 13.12 -0.92 -11.68
N PHE A 180 12.08 -1.75 -11.46
CA PHE A 180 11.51 -1.92 -10.13
C PHE A 180 12.57 -2.27 -9.08
N TYR A 181 13.56 -3.10 -9.42
CA TYR A 181 14.59 -3.53 -8.48
C TYR A 181 15.56 -2.40 -8.08
N ALA A 182 15.95 -1.54 -9.03
CA ALA A 182 16.76 -0.36 -8.72
C ALA A 182 15.96 0.65 -7.88
N PHE A 183 14.68 0.85 -8.25
CA PHE A 183 13.74 1.65 -7.49
C PHE A 183 13.58 1.12 -6.06
N TRP A 184 13.38 -0.19 -5.88
CA TRP A 184 13.13 -0.84 -4.60
C TRP A 184 14.26 -0.55 -3.59
N ILE A 185 15.52 -0.67 -4.01
CA ILE A 185 16.66 -0.37 -3.14
C ILE A 185 16.65 1.11 -2.73
N ARG A 186 16.36 2.00 -3.69
CA ARG A 186 16.35 3.45 -3.48
C ARG A 186 15.20 3.89 -2.57
N THR A 187 13.99 3.41 -2.80
CA THR A 187 12.80 3.78 -2.02
C THR A 187 12.90 3.26 -0.59
N VAL A 188 13.33 2.01 -0.37
CA VAL A 188 13.42 1.42 0.99
C VAL A 188 14.47 2.14 1.84
N ILE A 189 15.69 2.31 1.31
CA ILE A 189 16.77 2.99 2.05
C ILE A 189 16.47 4.49 2.18
N GLY A 190 15.99 5.11 1.11
CA GLY A 190 15.67 6.54 1.07
C GLY A 190 14.51 6.90 1.98
N GLY A 191 13.45 6.09 2.00
CA GLY A 191 12.27 6.27 2.85
C GLY A 191 12.61 6.18 4.33
N PHE A 192 13.43 5.20 4.74
CA PHE A 192 13.92 5.12 6.12
C PHE A 192 14.75 6.35 6.53
N ARG A 193 15.65 6.82 5.65
CA ARG A 193 16.45 8.03 5.89
C ARG A 193 15.58 9.30 5.95
N SER A 194 14.61 9.42 5.05
CA SER A 194 13.63 10.50 4.98
C SER A 194 12.84 10.58 6.29
N ALA A 195 12.31 9.46 6.79
CA ALA A 195 11.60 9.38 8.07
C ALA A 195 12.45 9.89 9.25
N TRP A 196 13.73 9.51 9.31
CA TRP A 196 14.68 10.00 10.31
C TRP A 196 14.92 11.51 10.22
N GLN A 197 15.10 12.04 9.01
CA GLN A 197 15.29 13.48 8.79
C GLN A 197 14.05 14.29 9.18
N ILE A 198 12.86 13.83 8.78
CA ILE A 198 11.58 14.45 9.16
C ILE A 198 11.45 14.50 10.68
N GLU A 199 11.74 13.40 11.35
CA GLU A 199 11.59 13.29 12.79
C GLU A 199 12.61 14.13 13.56
N LYS A 200 13.86 14.16 13.09
CA LYS A 200 14.90 15.07 13.58
C LYS A 200 14.45 16.52 13.49
N SER A 201 14.03 16.97 12.31
CA SER A 201 13.56 18.35 12.11
C SER A 201 12.33 18.71 12.95
N ARG A 202 11.43 17.75 13.22
CA ARG A 202 10.28 17.95 14.11
C ARG A 202 10.72 18.23 15.55
N LEU A 203 11.73 17.50 16.03
CA LEU A 203 12.24 17.63 17.41
C LEU A 203 13.05 18.90 17.60
N GLU A 204 13.92 19.25 16.64
CA GLU A 204 14.69 20.49 16.65
C GLU A 204 13.76 21.72 16.69
N LYS A 205 12.70 21.75 15.88
CA LYS A 205 11.67 22.81 15.93
C LYS A 205 10.95 22.92 17.27
N LYS A 206 10.95 21.86 18.06
CA LYS A 206 10.33 21.81 19.40
C LYS A 206 11.36 21.98 20.53
N ASN A 207 12.63 22.22 20.21
CA ASN A 207 13.73 22.26 21.17
C ASN A 207 13.81 20.98 22.05
N LEU A 208 13.55 19.81 21.45
CA LEU A 208 13.62 18.51 22.12
C LEU A 208 14.84 17.70 21.64
N PRO A 209 15.41 16.83 22.50
CA PRO A 209 16.50 15.94 22.09
C PRO A 209 16.11 15.02 20.92
N VAL A 210 17.01 14.89 19.94
CA VAL A 210 16.82 14.00 18.78
C VAL A 210 16.91 12.52 19.18
N VAL A 211 17.69 12.20 20.21
CA VAL A 211 17.81 10.85 20.75
C VAL A 211 17.06 10.77 22.07
N GLY A 212 16.08 9.86 22.16
CA GLY A 212 15.29 9.63 23.36
C GLY A 212 13.82 9.33 23.06
N VAL A 213 13.01 9.34 24.13
CA VAL A 213 11.59 8.94 24.10
C VAL A 213 10.68 9.83 23.24
N HIS A 214 11.15 11.04 22.88
CA HIS A 214 10.39 11.93 22.02
C HIS A 214 10.52 11.59 20.54
N ASN A 215 11.52 10.79 20.15
CA ASN A 215 11.77 10.41 18.77
C ASN A 215 10.96 9.15 18.41
N ARG A 216 9.97 9.34 17.53
CA ARG A 216 9.09 8.27 17.07
C ARG A 216 9.84 7.16 16.32
N MET A 217 10.91 7.47 15.59
CA MET A 217 11.72 6.44 14.91
C MET A 217 12.36 5.48 15.91
N ILE A 218 12.88 6.00 17.04
CA ILE A 218 13.45 5.16 18.09
C ILE A 218 12.37 4.29 18.73
N LEU A 219 11.22 4.89 19.06
CA LEU A 219 10.09 4.14 19.63
C LEU A 219 9.57 3.05 18.69
N TYR A 220 9.49 3.33 17.39
CA TYR A 220 9.06 2.36 16.38
C TYR A 220 10.05 1.20 16.29
N LEU A 221 11.33 1.48 16.12
CA LEU A 221 12.37 0.44 16.05
C LEU A 221 12.42 -0.42 17.32
N LEU A 222 12.32 0.19 18.51
CA LEU A 222 12.26 -0.56 19.77
C LEU A 222 11.01 -1.43 19.86
N SER A 223 9.85 -0.92 19.42
CA SER A 223 8.60 -1.69 19.43
C SER A 223 8.62 -2.86 18.44
N GLU A 224 9.19 -2.68 17.25
CA GLU A 224 9.35 -3.73 16.24
C GLU A 224 10.36 -4.77 16.72
N ALA A 225 11.49 -4.35 17.31
CA ALA A 225 12.44 -5.25 17.93
C ALA A 225 11.80 -6.06 19.08
N ALA A 226 10.97 -5.44 19.91
CA ALA A 226 10.23 -6.13 20.97
C ALA A 226 9.24 -7.17 20.42
N LEU A 227 8.57 -6.89 19.29
CA LEU A 227 7.71 -7.87 18.62
C LEU A 227 8.51 -9.07 18.14
N VAL A 228 9.60 -8.82 17.40
CA VAL A 228 10.46 -9.88 16.87
C VAL A 228 11.02 -10.73 18.00
N PHE A 229 11.44 -10.10 19.09
CA PHE A 229 11.92 -10.80 20.28
C PHE A 229 10.79 -11.59 20.97
N GLY A 230 9.58 -11.04 21.07
CA GLY A 230 8.41 -11.77 21.59
C GLY A 230 8.07 -13.00 20.73
N ILE A 231 8.12 -12.88 19.41
CA ILE A 231 7.94 -14.00 18.48
C ILE A 231 9.01 -15.06 18.71
N PHE A 232 10.28 -14.66 18.87
CA PHE A 232 11.38 -15.58 19.18
C PHE A 232 11.13 -16.36 20.46
N LEU A 233 10.75 -15.68 21.55
CA LEU A 233 10.54 -16.31 22.86
C LEU A 233 9.38 -17.31 22.86
N VAL A 234 8.31 -17.02 22.11
CA VAL A 234 7.08 -17.83 22.13
C VAL A 234 7.11 -18.93 21.07
N PHE A 235 7.60 -18.64 19.87
CA PHE A 235 7.47 -19.50 18.69
C PHE A 235 8.82 -19.98 18.13
N GLY A 236 9.94 -19.49 18.66
CA GLY A 236 11.28 -19.89 18.24
C GLY A 236 11.79 -19.19 16.98
N ILE A 237 13.00 -19.58 16.55
CA ILE A 237 13.74 -18.92 15.46
C ILE A 237 13.08 -19.09 14.08
N SER A 238 12.41 -20.22 13.82
CA SER A 238 11.72 -20.45 12.54
C SER A 238 10.60 -19.43 12.32
N ALA A 239 9.85 -19.08 13.38
CA ALA A 239 8.84 -18.05 13.34
C ALA A 239 9.40 -16.63 13.14
N VAL A 240 10.60 -16.34 13.66
CA VAL A 240 11.29 -15.08 13.37
C VAL A 240 11.66 -14.99 11.89
N LEU A 241 12.23 -16.05 11.32
CA LEU A 241 12.57 -16.09 9.89
C LEU A 241 11.31 -15.91 9.03
N TYR A 242 10.21 -16.58 9.39
CA TYR A 242 8.91 -16.35 8.78
C TYR A 242 8.48 -14.89 8.86
N PHE A 243 8.55 -14.27 10.05
CA PHE A 243 8.14 -12.87 10.23
C PHE A 243 8.93 -11.92 9.32
N ILE A 244 10.24 -12.14 9.21
CA ILE A 244 11.12 -11.35 8.33
C ILE A 244 10.70 -11.52 6.86
N VAL A 245 10.47 -12.76 6.41
CA VAL A 245 10.13 -13.03 5.00
C VAL A 245 8.73 -12.52 4.66
N GLN A 246 7.72 -12.72 5.51
CA GLN A 246 6.37 -12.21 5.25
C GLN A 246 6.35 -10.67 5.25
N ALA A 247 7.09 -10.03 6.16
CA ALA A 247 7.25 -8.58 6.21
C ALA A 247 7.91 -8.07 4.93
N PHE A 248 8.99 -8.73 4.50
CA PHE A 248 9.70 -8.43 3.25
C PHE A 248 8.77 -8.47 2.03
N ILE A 249 7.96 -9.51 1.91
CA ILE A 249 6.96 -9.61 0.82
C ILE A 249 5.94 -8.48 0.94
N ALA A 250 5.40 -8.23 2.13
CA ALA A 250 4.36 -7.24 2.36
C ALA A 250 4.83 -5.84 1.97
N PHE A 251 5.96 -5.37 2.50
CA PHE A 251 6.44 -4.02 2.15
C PHE A 251 6.97 -3.95 0.72
N SER A 252 7.49 -5.05 0.15
CA SER A 252 7.84 -5.07 -1.28
C SER A 252 6.60 -4.93 -2.17
N LEU A 253 5.45 -5.46 -1.75
CA LEU A 253 4.17 -5.25 -2.44
C LEU A 253 3.73 -3.78 -2.39
N LEU A 254 3.97 -3.09 -1.27
CA LEU A 254 3.80 -1.64 -1.19
C LEU A 254 4.73 -0.91 -2.16
N GLU A 255 6.02 -1.25 -2.16
CA GLU A 255 6.98 -0.52 -3.01
C GLU A 255 6.72 -0.74 -4.50
N ILE A 256 6.29 -1.92 -4.93
CA ILE A 256 5.91 -2.11 -6.34
C ILE A 256 4.63 -1.35 -6.70
N VAL A 257 3.72 -1.13 -5.74
CA VAL A 257 2.57 -0.24 -5.92
C VAL A 257 3.04 1.21 -6.05
N ASN A 258 3.93 1.71 -5.17
CA ASN A 258 4.52 3.05 -5.30
C ASN A 258 5.20 3.23 -6.67
N TYR A 259 5.94 2.21 -7.12
CA TYR A 259 6.58 2.21 -8.43
C TYR A 259 5.57 2.36 -9.56
N VAL A 260 4.50 1.56 -9.55
CA VAL A 260 3.41 1.62 -10.53
C VAL A 260 2.72 3.00 -10.51
N GLU A 261 2.45 3.53 -9.32
CA GLU A 261 1.72 4.77 -9.09
C GLU A 261 2.48 6.02 -9.54
N HIS A 262 3.81 6.00 -9.45
CA HIS A 262 4.63 7.19 -9.64
C HIS A 262 5.65 7.05 -10.77
N TYR A 263 5.51 6.06 -11.65
CA TYR A 263 6.47 5.82 -12.73
C TYR A 263 6.56 6.98 -13.71
N GLY A 264 7.70 7.66 -13.73
CA GLY A 264 8.12 8.63 -14.75
C GLY A 264 7.38 9.97 -14.74
N LEU A 265 6.38 10.15 -13.89
CA LEU A 265 5.62 11.40 -13.76
C LEU A 265 6.35 12.36 -12.82
N LEU A 266 6.56 13.60 -13.28
CA LEU A 266 7.32 14.62 -12.57
C LEU A 266 6.55 15.94 -12.55
N ARG A 267 6.67 16.66 -11.43
CA ARG A 267 6.22 18.05 -11.29
C ARG A 267 7.23 18.96 -11.92
N ARG A 268 6.75 20.01 -12.60
CA ARG A 268 7.63 21.04 -13.12
C ARG A 268 8.28 21.84 -12.00
N GLN A 269 9.58 22.09 -12.14
CA GLN A 269 10.32 23.00 -11.27
C GLN A 269 9.99 24.45 -11.64
N ILE A 270 9.53 25.24 -10.66
CA ILE A 270 9.10 26.65 -10.84
C ILE A 270 10.00 27.64 -10.09
N GLY A 271 11.16 27.18 -9.61
CA GLY A 271 12.16 27.96 -8.90
C GLY A 271 13.31 27.08 -8.41
N LYS A 272 14.34 27.67 -7.79
CA LYS A 272 15.59 26.95 -7.44
C LYS A 272 15.38 25.65 -6.67
N GLU A 273 14.39 25.59 -5.78
CA GLU A 273 14.05 24.39 -4.99
C GLU A 273 12.52 24.24 -4.81
N ARG A 274 11.74 24.80 -5.73
CA ARG A 274 10.27 24.82 -5.63
C ARG A 274 9.66 24.15 -6.85
N TYR A 275 8.68 23.30 -6.60
CA TYR A 275 7.88 22.61 -7.61
C TYR A 275 6.44 23.12 -7.59
N GLU A 276 5.75 23.04 -8.73
CA GLU A 276 4.33 23.36 -8.83
C GLU A 276 3.48 22.47 -7.92
N PRO A 277 2.29 22.88 -7.44
CA PRO A 277 1.50 22.06 -6.53
C PRO A 277 1.15 20.66 -7.08
N VAL A 278 0.99 19.68 -6.19
CA VAL A 278 0.51 18.34 -6.55
C VAL A 278 -0.92 18.45 -7.08
N THR A 279 -1.22 17.70 -8.14
CA THR A 279 -2.51 17.66 -8.83
C THR A 279 -2.73 16.22 -9.34
N PHE A 280 -3.91 15.96 -9.90
CA PHE A 280 -4.28 14.63 -10.42
C PHE A 280 -3.42 14.15 -11.62
N ILE A 281 -2.53 14.97 -12.19
CA ILE A 281 -1.61 14.53 -13.27
C ILE A 281 -0.28 13.95 -12.75
N HIS A 282 0.00 14.06 -11.45
CA HIS A 282 1.30 13.70 -10.87
C HIS A 282 1.36 12.26 -10.31
N SER A 283 0.36 11.44 -10.61
CA SER A 283 0.36 10.00 -10.35
C SER A 283 -0.57 9.26 -11.31
N TRP A 284 -0.29 7.98 -11.51
CA TRP A 284 -1.11 7.08 -12.31
C TRP A 284 -2.37 6.65 -11.55
N ASN A 285 -3.45 6.42 -12.30
CA ASN A 285 -4.77 6.12 -11.79
C ASN A 285 -5.32 4.85 -12.43
N SER A 286 -6.17 4.11 -11.71
CA SER A 286 -7.04 3.07 -12.26
C SER A 286 -8.40 3.13 -11.60
N SER A 287 -9.42 2.64 -12.30
CA SER A 287 -10.79 2.61 -11.78
C SER A 287 -11.46 1.24 -11.92
N ASN A 288 -10.65 0.18 -12.05
CA ASN A 288 -11.13 -1.20 -12.07
C ASN A 288 -11.94 -1.52 -10.81
N TRP A 289 -13.19 -1.94 -11.01
CA TRP A 289 -14.15 -1.96 -9.91
C TRP A 289 -13.79 -2.98 -8.84
N LEU A 290 -13.38 -4.19 -9.24
CA LEU A 290 -13.12 -5.30 -8.32
C LEU A 290 -11.88 -5.03 -7.48
N THR A 291 -10.74 -4.70 -8.10
CA THR A 291 -9.53 -4.31 -7.34
C THR A 291 -9.80 -3.13 -6.41
N ASN A 292 -10.66 -2.18 -6.78
CA ASN A 292 -11.06 -1.09 -5.89
C ASN A 292 -11.87 -1.56 -4.67
N ARG A 293 -12.57 -2.68 -4.72
CA ARG A 293 -13.22 -3.23 -3.52
C ARG A 293 -12.22 -3.86 -2.55
N PHE A 294 -11.18 -4.51 -3.06
CA PHE A 294 -10.09 -5.05 -2.23
C PHE A 294 -9.18 -3.95 -1.67
N LEU A 295 -8.88 -2.94 -2.48
CA LEU A 295 -7.93 -1.89 -2.12
C LEU A 295 -8.60 -0.62 -1.58
N PHE A 296 -9.88 -0.68 -1.22
CA PHE A 296 -10.61 0.49 -0.73
C PHE A 296 -10.50 1.71 -1.67
N ASN A 297 -10.67 1.51 -2.98
CA ASN A 297 -10.51 2.52 -4.01
C ASN A 297 -9.10 3.15 -4.12
N LEU A 298 -8.05 2.59 -3.50
CA LEU A 298 -6.69 3.15 -3.58
C LEU A 298 -6.25 3.43 -5.02
N GLN A 299 -6.70 2.64 -6.01
CA GLN A 299 -6.37 2.87 -7.42
C GLN A 299 -6.78 4.27 -7.93
N ARG A 300 -7.71 4.95 -7.26
CA ARG A 300 -8.04 6.36 -7.50
C ARG A 300 -6.97 7.29 -6.90
N HIS A 301 -5.70 6.96 -7.17
CA HIS A 301 -4.54 7.47 -6.46
C HIS A 301 -4.20 8.92 -6.82
N SER A 302 -4.52 9.34 -8.04
CA SER A 302 -4.41 10.74 -8.46
C SER A 302 -5.20 11.69 -7.57
N ASP A 303 -6.41 11.30 -7.18
CA ASP A 303 -7.20 12.07 -6.23
C ASP A 303 -6.67 11.96 -4.79
N HIS A 304 -6.12 10.80 -4.43
CA HIS A 304 -5.50 10.60 -3.13
C HIS A 304 -4.32 11.56 -2.91
N HIS A 305 -3.44 11.74 -3.89
CA HIS A 305 -2.35 12.71 -3.83
C HIS A 305 -2.80 14.16 -3.93
N TYR A 306 -3.85 14.43 -4.70
CA TYR A 306 -4.41 15.77 -4.80
C TYR A 306 -5.11 16.20 -3.49
N LYS A 307 -5.79 15.28 -2.80
CA LYS A 307 -6.54 15.52 -1.54
C LYS A 307 -6.39 14.34 -0.55
N PRO A 308 -5.25 14.20 0.14
CA PRO A 308 -4.98 13.04 1.02
C PRO A 308 -5.91 12.93 2.24
N GLU A 309 -6.55 14.03 2.64
CA GLU A 309 -7.57 14.05 3.70
C GLU A 309 -8.90 13.39 3.28
N ARG A 310 -9.08 13.14 1.98
CA ARG A 310 -10.25 12.44 1.45
C ARG A 310 -10.15 10.96 1.79
N ARG A 311 -11.26 10.42 2.31
CA ARG A 311 -11.37 8.99 2.55
C ARG A 311 -11.45 8.24 1.24
N TYR A 312 -10.78 7.11 1.20
CA TYR A 312 -10.84 6.10 0.16
C TYR A 312 -12.23 5.83 -0.43
N GLN A 313 -13.24 5.69 0.43
CA GLN A 313 -14.62 5.46 -0.01
C GLN A 313 -15.21 6.57 -0.91
N ILE A 314 -14.65 7.79 -0.87
CA ILE A 314 -15.11 8.93 -1.67
C ILE A 314 -14.03 9.45 -2.63
N LEU A 315 -12.94 8.71 -2.85
CA LEU A 315 -11.94 9.06 -3.87
C LEU A 315 -12.58 9.14 -5.25
N ARG A 316 -12.09 10.07 -6.06
CA ARG A 316 -12.63 10.42 -7.36
C ARG A 316 -11.78 9.93 -8.52
N HIS A 317 -12.45 9.65 -9.63
CA HIS A 317 -11.85 9.52 -10.94
C HIS A 317 -11.81 10.89 -11.63
N PHE A 318 -10.70 11.16 -12.34
CA PHE A 318 -10.53 12.31 -13.24
C PHE A 318 -10.09 11.77 -14.59
N ASP A 319 -10.82 12.09 -15.67
CA ASP A 319 -10.47 11.60 -17.01
C ASP A 319 -9.13 12.18 -17.49
N GLU A 320 -8.73 13.34 -16.97
CA GLU A 320 -7.47 14.02 -17.25
C GLU A 320 -6.26 13.42 -16.51
N SER A 321 -6.49 12.56 -15.50
CA SER A 321 -5.39 11.89 -14.80
C SER A 321 -4.76 10.79 -15.66
N PRO A 322 -3.43 10.58 -15.61
CA PRO A 322 -2.77 9.46 -16.27
C PRO A 322 -3.42 8.13 -15.87
N GLN A 323 -3.88 7.33 -16.83
CA GLN A 323 -4.54 6.05 -16.56
C GLN A 323 -3.62 4.86 -16.82
N LEU A 324 -3.63 3.90 -15.90
CA LEU A 324 -3.00 2.59 -16.09
C LEU A 324 -3.82 1.75 -17.08
N PRO A 325 -3.17 0.89 -17.89
CA PRO A 325 -3.84 -0.03 -18.81
C PRO A 325 -4.78 -1.06 -18.15
N THR A 326 -4.50 -1.43 -16.90
CA THR A 326 -5.30 -2.39 -16.13
C THR A 326 -5.21 -2.08 -14.63
N GLY A 327 -5.87 -2.88 -13.80
CA GLY A 327 -5.85 -2.74 -12.35
C GLY A 327 -4.47 -3.02 -11.75
N TYR A 328 -4.28 -2.59 -10.50
CA TYR A 328 -2.99 -2.70 -9.81
C TYR A 328 -2.44 -4.11 -9.81
N ALA A 329 -3.27 -5.13 -9.55
CA ALA A 329 -2.83 -6.51 -9.54
C ALA A 329 -2.18 -6.95 -10.86
N GLY A 330 -2.72 -6.52 -12.01
CA GLY A 330 -2.12 -6.78 -13.33
C GLY A 330 -0.87 -5.94 -13.58
N MET A 331 -0.88 -4.68 -13.14
CA MET A 331 0.27 -3.77 -13.29
C MET A 331 1.47 -4.19 -12.45
N ILE A 332 1.25 -4.79 -11.27
CA ILE A 332 2.31 -5.33 -10.41
C ILE A 332 3.04 -6.48 -11.12
N LEU A 333 2.31 -7.40 -11.75
CA LEU A 333 2.93 -8.48 -12.53
C LEU A 333 3.76 -7.94 -13.71
N LEU A 334 3.25 -6.90 -14.36
CA LEU A 334 3.96 -6.26 -15.46
C LEU A 334 5.23 -5.54 -14.97
N ALA A 335 5.15 -4.82 -13.86
CA ALA A 335 6.26 -4.07 -13.24
C ALA A 335 7.40 -4.99 -12.79
N ALA A 336 7.08 -6.22 -12.36
CA ALA A 336 8.07 -7.23 -12.01
C ALA A 336 8.96 -7.65 -13.20
N ILE A 337 8.49 -7.48 -14.44
CA ILE A 337 9.23 -7.81 -15.65
C ILE A 337 9.62 -6.51 -16.38
N THR A 338 10.77 -5.94 -16.01
CA THR A 338 11.20 -4.61 -16.47
C THR A 338 11.08 -4.36 -17.98
N PRO A 339 11.49 -5.27 -18.89
CA PRO A 339 11.32 -5.05 -20.32
C PRO A 339 9.86 -4.89 -20.75
N LEU A 340 8.94 -5.68 -20.18
CA LEU A 340 7.50 -5.60 -20.48
C LEU A 340 6.89 -4.33 -19.89
N TRP A 341 7.27 -3.97 -18.67
CA TRP A 341 6.88 -2.70 -18.05
C TRP A 341 7.21 -1.51 -18.94
N ARG A 342 8.47 -1.42 -19.38
CA ARG A 342 8.96 -0.31 -20.20
C ARG A 342 8.28 -0.25 -21.57
N LEU A 343 8.05 -1.40 -22.20
CA LEU A 343 7.30 -1.49 -23.46
C LEU A 343 5.91 -0.83 -23.34
N VAL A 344 5.24 -1.04 -22.22
CA VAL A 344 3.87 -0.57 -21.98
C VAL A 344 3.81 0.85 -21.41
N MET A 345 4.76 1.25 -20.56
CA MET A 345 4.66 2.49 -19.79
C MET A 345 5.53 3.63 -20.30
N ASP A 346 6.70 3.37 -20.92
CA ASP A 346 7.62 4.45 -21.33
C ASP A 346 6.97 5.41 -22.33
N HIS A 347 6.18 4.89 -23.28
CA HIS A 347 5.49 5.75 -24.26
C HIS A 347 4.35 6.55 -23.63
N ARG A 348 3.67 6.00 -22.61
CA ARG A 348 2.58 6.69 -21.91
C ARG A 348 3.08 7.83 -21.05
N VAL A 349 4.21 7.65 -20.38
CA VAL A 349 4.86 8.72 -19.60
C VAL A 349 5.12 9.95 -20.49
N LYS A 350 5.54 9.74 -21.74
CA LYS A 350 5.85 10.85 -22.68
C LYS A 350 4.63 11.71 -23.03
N GLU A 351 3.42 11.20 -22.87
CA GLU A 351 2.18 11.97 -23.11
C GLU A 351 1.93 13.00 -21.99
N TYR A 352 2.48 12.78 -20.79
CA TYR A 352 2.21 13.59 -19.60
C TYR A 352 3.43 14.35 -19.07
N ARG A 353 4.64 14.00 -19.51
CA ARG A 353 5.87 14.66 -19.06
C ARG A 353 5.99 16.06 -19.68
N PRO A 354 6.34 17.10 -18.89
CA PRO A 354 6.67 18.41 -19.45
C PRO A 354 7.80 18.27 -20.49
N GLN A 355 7.67 18.92 -21.65
CA GLN A 355 8.74 18.96 -22.64
C GLN A 355 9.99 19.63 -22.04
N GLY A 356 11.13 18.94 -22.02
CA GLY A 356 12.44 19.49 -21.66
C GLY A 356 13.06 18.99 -20.34
N ASP A 357 12.36 18.21 -19.52
CA ASP A 357 12.92 17.69 -18.27
C ASP A 357 13.51 16.28 -18.45
N GLU A 358 14.81 16.19 -18.76
CA GLU A 358 15.59 14.94 -18.71
C GLU A 358 16.06 14.67 -17.27
N ILE A 359 15.30 13.84 -16.54
CA ILE A 359 15.70 13.23 -15.26
C ILE A 359 15.51 11.72 -15.34
#